data_AF-A0A2V6VT16-F1
#
_entry.id   AF-A0A2V6VT16-F1
#
_cell.length_a   1.000
_cell.length_b   1.000
_cell.length_c   1.000
_cell.angle_alpha   90.00
_cell.angle_beta   90.00
_cell.angle_gamma   90.00
#
_symmetry.space_group_name_H-M   'P 1'
#
loop_
_entity.id
_entity.type
_entity.pdbx_description
1 polymer ?
#
loop_
_entity_poly.entity_id
_entity_poly.type
_entity_poly.pdbx_seq_one_letter_code
_entity_poly.pdbx_strand_id
1 'polypeptide(L)' 'MEPVVRLIPLGGLGEIGLNMMLVESGDDLIAIDCGLMFPDDELPGIDHVIPDFTYAL' A
#
# COMPACT_ATOMS: atom_id res chain seq x y z
N MET A 1 -16.50 22.56 8.59
CA MET A 1 -15.26 21.89 9.02
C MET A 1 -14.40 21.74 7.78
N GLU A 2 -13.10 21.97 7.87
CA GLU A 2 -12.20 21.57 6.78
C GLU A 2 -12.28 20.04 6.60
N PRO A 3 -12.20 19.52 5.37
CA PRO A 3 -12.22 18.08 5.15
C PRO A 3 -11.02 17.43 5.85
N VAL A 4 -11.28 16.39 6.64
CA VAL A 4 -10.22 15.60 7.29
C VAL A 4 -9.58 14.71 6.22
N VAL A 5 -8.27 14.85 6.05
CA VAL A 5 -7.47 13.99 5.17
C VAL A 5 -6.77 12.93 6.01
N ARG A 6 -6.90 11.66 5.61
CA ARG A 6 -6.23 10.51 6.24
C ARG A 6 -5.18 9.95 5.28
N LEU A 7 -3.99 9.68 5.82
CA LEU A 7 -2.87 9.07 5.11
C LEU A 7 -2.66 7.68 5.67
N ILE A 8 -2.78 6.66 4.83
CA ILE A 8 -2.78 5.26 5.24
C ILE A 8 -1.75 4.51 4.39
N PRO A 9 -0.54 4.27 4.92
CA PRO A 9 0.44 3.46 4.21
C PRO A 9 0.02 1.98 4.25
N LEU A 10 -0.21 1.39 3.07
CA LEU A 10 -0.45 -0.05 2.92
C LEU A 10 0.83 -0.83 2.58
N GLY A 11 1.92 -0.13 2.25
CA GLY A 11 3.25 -0.72 2.12
C GLY A 11 4.33 0.33 1.87
N GLY A 12 5.59 -0.08 1.98
CA GLY A 12 6.78 0.75 1.81
C GLY A 12 7.25 1.49 3.07
N LEU A 13 6.54 1.37 4.19
CA LEU A 13 6.97 1.97 5.45
C LEU A 13 7.90 1.01 6.22
N GLY A 14 9.18 1.35 6.30
CA GLY A 14 10.18 0.52 7.01
C GLY A 14 10.71 -0.66 6.20
N GLU A 15 10.37 -0.75 4.92
CA GLU A 15 10.77 -1.80 3.99
C GLU A 15 11.16 -1.20 2.61
N ILE A 16 11.76 -2.02 1.74
CA ILE A 16 12.11 -1.63 0.37
C ILE A 16 11.14 -2.28 -0.61
N GLY A 17 10.42 -1.47 -1.39
CA GLY A 17 9.37 -1.96 -2.29
C GLY A 17 7.99 -1.85 -1.64
N LEU A 18 6.97 -2.49 -2.23
CA LEU A 18 5.57 -2.45 -1.75
C LEU A 18 4.96 -1.05 -1.57
N ASN A 19 5.55 -0.01 -2.16
CA ASN A 19 5.08 1.37 -1.97
C ASN A 19 3.61 1.50 -2.35
N MET A 20 2.77 1.82 -1.36
CA MET A 20 1.37 2.13 -1.58
C MET A 20 0.87 3.00 -0.42
N MET A 21 0.43 4.21 -0.74
CA MET A 21 -0.21 5.11 0.22
C MET A 21 -1.62 5.43 -0.23
N LEU A 22 -2.59 5.24 0.64
CA LEU A 22 -3.94 5.74 0.42
C LEU A 22 -4.08 7.15 1.01
N VAL A 23 -4.72 8.02 0.24
CA VAL A 23 -5.19 9.33 0.66
C VAL A 23 -6.71 9.30 0.65
N GLU A 24 -7.32 9.41 1.84
CA GLU A 24 -8.76 9.32 2.05
C GLU A 24 -9.31 10.66 2.53
N SER A 25 -10.43 11.10 1.94
CA SER A 25 -11.15 12.31 2.35
C SER A 25 -12.65 12.15 2.08
N GLY A 26 -13.45 12.02 3.14
CA GLY A 26 -14.88 11.75 3.00
C GLY A 26 -15.10 10.34 2.46
N ASP A 27 -15.87 10.23 1.38
CA ASP A 27 -16.14 8.95 0.68
C ASP A 27 -15.16 8.68 -0.46
N ASP A 28 -14.22 9.59 -0.71
CA ASP A 28 -13.23 9.49 -1.78
C ASP A 28 -11.92 8.89 -1.27
N LEU A 29 -11.34 8.01 -2.10
CA LEU A 29 -10.08 7.33 -1.84
C LEU A 29 -9.18 7.40 -3.08
N ILE A 30 -7.92 7.79 -2.89
CA ILE A 30 -6.89 7.81 -3.94
C ILE A 30 -5.71 6.95 -3.49
N ALA A 31 -5.30 6.00 -4.32
CA ALA A 31 -4.05 5.28 -4.16
C ALA A 31 -2.90 6.03 -4.86
N ILE A 32 -1.81 6.24 -4.13
CA ILE A 32 -0.53 6.71 -4.65
C ILE A 32 0.41 5.51 -4.70
N ASP A 33 0.86 5.19 -5.90
CA ASP A 33 1.57 3.96 -6.25
C ASP A 33 0.80 2.67 -5.97
N CYS A 34 1.28 1.59 -6.58
CA CYS A 34 0.89 0.20 -6.35
C CYS A 34 2.14 -0.66 -6.54
N GLY A 35 3.21 -0.33 -5.81
CA GLY A 35 4.50 -0.97 -5.95
C GLY A 35 4.46 -2.44 -5.53
N LEU A 36 5.35 -3.24 -6.11
CA LEU A 36 5.60 -4.63 -5.69
C LEU A 36 6.95 -4.74 -5.00
N MET A 37 7.21 -5.89 -4.39
CA MET A 37 8.52 -6.29 -3.89
C MET A 37 8.88 -7.66 -4.45
N PHE A 38 10.16 -7.83 -4.77
CA PHE A 38 10.69 -9.16 -5.09
C PHE A 38 10.96 -9.93 -3.80
N PRO A 39 10.54 -11.19 -3.72
CA PRO A 39 10.81 -12.04 -2.57
C PRO A 39 12.31 -12.31 -2.41
N ASP A 40 12.73 -12.55 -1.18
CA ASP A 40 14.06 -13.04 -0.86
C ASP A 40 14.09 -14.58 -0.76
N ASP A 41 15.25 -15.11 -0.38
CA ASP A 41 15.47 -16.54 -0.24
C ASP A 41 14.61 -17.21 0.87
N GLU A 42 13.94 -16.43 1.73
CA GLU A 42 13.05 -16.95 2.77
C GLU A 42 11.64 -17.27 2.25
N LEU A 43 11.29 -16.82 1.04
CA LEU A 43 9.98 -17.00 0.41
C LEU A 43 10.05 -17.88 -0.87
N PRO A 44 10.38 -19.17 -0.76
CA PRO A 44 10.57 -20.04 -1.91
C PRO A 44 9.28 -20.25 -2.70
N GLY A 45 9.36 -20.06 -4.02
CA GLY A 45 8.25 -20.27 -4.96
C GLY A 45 7.28 -19.10 -5.08
N ILE A 46 7.53 -17.99 -4.38
CA ILE A 46 6.83 -16.72 -4.61
C ILE A 46 7.56 -15.97 -5.74
N ASP A 47 6.81 -15.40 -6.68
CA ASP A 47 7.37 -14.56 -7.74
C ASP A 47 7.43 -13.07 -7.32
N HIS A 48 6.37 -12.59 -6.67
CA HIS A 48 6.21 -11.19 -6.25
C HIS A 48 5.36 -11.10 -4.99
N VAL A 49 5.62 -10.08 -4.17
CA VAL A 49 4.78 -9.66 -3.05
C VAL A 49 4.07 -8.36 -3.44
N ILE A 50 2.80 -8.22 -3.08
CA ILE A 50 1.97 -7.03 -3.33
C ILE A 50 1.32 -6.53 -2.04
N PRO A 51 0.94 -5.24 -1.96
CA PRO A 51 0.18 -4.70 -0.83
C PRO A 51 -1.16 -5.39 -0.64
N ASP A 52 -1.67 -5.42 0.60
CA ASP A 52 -3.02 -5.89 0.90
C ASP A 52 -4.05 -4.79 0.60
N PHE A 53 -4.88 -5.01 -0.41
CA PHE A 53 -5.91 -4.06 -0.85
C PHE A 53 -7.20 -4.14 -0.04
N THR A 54 -7.30 -4.97 1.01
CA THR A 54 -8.55 -5.19 1.76
C THR A 54 -9.15 -3.90 2.34
N TYR A 55 -8.34 -2.88 2.65
CA TYR A 55 -8.88 -1.57 3.09
C TYR A 55 -9.62 -0.81 1.98
N ALA A 56 -9.24 -1.03 0.72
CA ALA A 56 -9.75 -0.30 -0.46
C ALA A 56 -10.89 -1.03 -1.20
N LEU A 57 -11.29 -2.23 -0.76
CA LEU A 57 -12.35 -3.07 -1.35
C LEU A 57 -13.59 -3.12 -0.47
#